data_AF-R7N553-F1
#
_entry.id   AF-R7N553-F1
#
_cell.length_a   1.000
_cell.length_b   1.000
_cell.length_c   1.000
_cell.angle_alpha   90.00
_cell.angle_beta   90.00
_cell.angle_gamma   90.00
#
_symmetry.space_group_name_H-M   'P 1'
#
loop_
_entity.id
_entity.type
_entity.pdbx_description
1 polymer ?
#
loop_
_entity_poly.entity_id
_entity_poly.type
_entity_poly.pdbx_seq_one_letter_code
_entity_poly.pdbx_strand_id
1 'polypeptide(L)' 'MHVFEYGKKSNMNELSPDQQRFTAKMIVKEVQRIAKEHNISEETAYWGYMHGLYDGDRELQ' A
#
# COMPACT_ATOMS: atom_id res chain seq x y z
N MET A 1 10.29 5.23 -18.13
CA MET A 1 9.80 5.91 -16.92
C MET A 1 9.81 4.90 -15.78
N HIS A 2 10.83 4.95 -14.91
CA HIS A 2 10.97 4.06 -13.76
C HIS A 2 10.10 4.56 -12.60
N VAL A 3 8.81 4.22 -12.62
CA VAL A 3 7.89 4.46 -11.48
C VAL A 3 7.87 3.24 -10.53
N PHE A 4 8.53 2.15 -10.92
CA PHE A 4 8.37 0.83 -10.31
C PHE A 4 9.38 0.47 -9.22
N GLU A 5 10.36 1.33 -8.92
CA GLU A 5 11.35 1.06 -7.86
C GLU A 5 10.92 1.54 -6.46
N TYR A 6 9.75 2.19 -6.33
CA TYR A 6 9.22 2.63 -5.04
C TYR A 6 8.36 1.57 -4.33
N GLY A 7 8.24 0.38 -4.91
CA GLY A 7 7.48 -0.75 -4.35
C GLY A 7 8.28 -1.63 -3.38
N LYS A 8 9.61 -1.47 -3.30
CA LYS A 8 10.33 -1.88 -2.10
C LYS A 8 9.92 -0.92 -0.99
N LYS A 9 9.89 -1.35 0.27
CA LYS A 9 9.74 -0.50 1.47
C LYS A 9 10.91 0.50 1.61
N SER A 10 11.22 1.24 0.55
CA SER A 10 12.23 2.27 0.43
C SER A 10 11.57 3.53 0.99
N ASN A 11 11.98 3.87 2.21
CA ASN A 11 11.62 5.04 3.00
C ASN A 11 10.65 6.01 2.31
N MET A 12 9.40 6.09 2.81
CA MET A 12 8.52 7.21 2.46
C MET A 12 9.21 8.57 2.65
N ASN A 13 10.21 8.65 3.53
CA ASN A 13 11.05 9.82 3.78
C ASN A 13 11.99 10.21 2.62
N GLU A 14 12.25 9.31 1.66
CA GLU A 14 13.08 9.58 0.47
C GLU A 14 12.26 10.03 -0.75
N LEU A 15 10.92 9.96 -0.64
CA LEU A 15 10.00 10.42 -1.68
C LEU A 15 9.82 11.94 -1.64
N SER A 16 9.68 12.55 -2.82
CA SER A 16 9.19 13.94 -2.93
C SER A 16 7.81 14.07 -2.27
N PRO A 17 7.46 15.22 -1.66
CA PRO A 17 6.16 15.43 -1.00
C PRO A 17 4.94 15.05 -1.87
N ASP A 18 5.03 15.26 -3.18
CA ASP A 18 3.95 14.88 -4.12
C ASP A 18 3.83 13.37 -4.28
N GLN A 19 4.97 12.65 -4.32
CA GLN A 19 4.99 11.20 -4.38
C GLN A 19 4.54 10.57 -3.06
N GLN A 20 4.86 11.19 -1.92
CA GLN A 20 4.33 10.78 -0.62
C GLN A 20 2.80 10.87 -0.58
N ARG A 21 2.24 12.01 -1.03
CA ARG A 21 0.78 12.21 -1.11
C ARG A 21 0.12 11.22 -2.07
N PHE A 22 0.76 10.95 -3.20
CA PHE A 22 0.27 9.96 -4.16
C PHE A 22 0.28 8.54 -3.56
N THR A 23 1.38 8.15 -2.93
CA THR A 23 1.54 6.83 -2.31
C THR A 23 0.56 6.64 -1.14
N ALA A 24 0.37 7.67 -0.31
CA ALA A 24 -0.63 7.65 0.77
C ALA A 24 -2.04 7.43 0.24
N LYS A 25 -2.42 8.11 -0.86
CA LYS A 25 -3.73 7.90 -1.51
C LYS A 25 -3.90 6.48 -2.05
N MET A 26 -2.84 5.88 -2.59
CA MET A 26 -2.86 4.49 -3.07
C MET A 26 -3.05 3.50 -1.91
N ILE A 27 -2.33 3.70 -0.81
CA ILE A 27 -2.44 2.87 0.40
C ILE A 27 -3.85 2.94 0.98
N VAL A 28 -4.42 4.14 1.12
CA VAL A 28 -5.79 4.31 1.66
C VAL A 28 -6.82 3.57 0.81
N LYS A 29 -6.73 3.67 -0.52
CA LYS A 29 -7.63 2.94 -1.43
C LYS A 29 -7.51 1.43 -1.26
N GLU A 30 -6.29 0.93 -1.12
CA GLU A 30 -6.04 -0.50 -0.97
C GLU A 30 -6.58 -1.03 0.36
N VAL A 31 -6.34 -0.31 1.46
CA VAL A 31 -6.89 -0.62 2.78
C VAL A 31 -8.41 -0.65 2.77
N GLN A 32 -9.04 0.33 2.12
CA GLN A 32 -10.50 0.37 1.98
C GLN A 32 -11.04 -0.80 1.15
N ARG A 33 -10.30 -1.22 0.11
CA ARG A 33 -10.66 -2.38 -0.71
C ARG A 33 -10.62 -3.65 0.15
N ILE A 34 -9.51 -3.89 0.85
CA ILE A 34 -9.30 -5.03 1.74
C ILE A 34 -10.36 -5.05 2.85
N ALA A 35 -10.63 -3.90 3.49
CA ALA A 35 -11.63 -3.80 4.55
C ALA A 35 -13.02 -4.25 4.08
N LYS A 36 -13.41 -3.86 2.85
CA LYS A 36 -14.68 -4.27 2.24
C LYS A 36 -14.68 -5.74 1.81
N GLU A 37 -13.62 -6.21 1.16
CA GLU A 37 -13.50 -7.60 0.67
C GLU A 37 -13.55 -8.61 1.82
N HIS A 38 -12.86 -8.31 2.92
CA HIS A 38 -12.77 -9.19 4.08
C HIS A 38 -13.82 -8.89 5.17
N ASN A 39 -14.64 -7.85 4.99
CA ASN A 39 -15.62 -7.38 5.97
C ASN A 39 -14.99 -7.14 7.36
N ILE A 40 -13.85 -6.46 7.38
CA ILE A 40 -13.07 -6.12 8.58
C ILE A 40 -12.94 -4.60 8.73
N SER A 41 -12.51 -4.13 9.89
CA SER A 41 -12.21 -2.71 10.09
C SER A 41 -11.04 -2.25 9.22
N GLU A 42 -11.06 -0.98 8.79
CA GLU A 42 -9.94 -0.36 8.06
C GLU A 42 -8.63 -0.42 8.86
N GLU A 43 -8.68 -0.37 10.18
CA GLU A 43 -7.51 -0.54 11.06
C GLU A 43 -6.91 -1.96 10.93
N THR A 44 -7.74 -3.00 10.95
CA THR A 44 -7.29 -4.39 10.77
C THR A 44 -6.75 -4.61 9.35
N ALA A 45 -7.40 -4.01 8.36
CA ALA A 45 -6.96 -4.04 6.97
C ALA A 45 -5.61 -3.32 6.77
N TYR A 46 -5.42 -2.15 7.39
CA TYR A 46 -4.16 -1.41 7.36
C TYR A 46 -3.04 -2.17 8.05
N TRP A 47 -3.31 -2.77 9.21
CA TRP A 47 -2.35 -3.62 9.89
C TRP A 47 -1.93 -4.78 8.99
N GLY A 48 -2.88 -5.53 8.42
CA GLY A 48 -2.53 -6.63 7.52
C GLY A 48 -1.85 -6.17 6.23
N TYR A 49 -2.19 -5.00 5.68
CA TYR A 49 -1.50 -4.40 4.53
C TYR A 49 -0.03 -4.09 4.86
N MET A 50 0.24 -3.47 6.01
CA MET A 50 1.61 -3.16 6.46
C MET A 50 2.45 -4.42 6.74
N HIS A 51 1.78 -5.49 7.16
CA HIS A 51 2.34 -6.80 7.46
C HIS A 51 2.35 -7.78 6.27
N GLY A 52 1.90 -7.35 5.07
CA GLY A 52 1.93 -8.15 3.84
C GLY A 52 0.91 -9.31 3.80
N LEU A 53 -0.13 -9.27 4.63
CA LEU A 53 -1.16 -10.32 4.71
C LEU A 53 -2.17 -10.29 3.56
N TYR A 54 -2.27 -9.16 2.87
CA TYR A 54 -3.21 -8.93 1.76
C TYR A 54 -2.51 -8.59 0.44
N ASP A 55 -1.18 -8.75 0.38
CA ASP A 55 -0.41 -8.72 -0.88
C ASP A 55 -0.67 -10.03 -1.66
N GLY A 56 -1.93 -10.25 -2.06
CA GLY A 56 -2.37 -11.42 -2.81
C GLY A 56 -1.90 -11.48 -4.27
N ASP A 57 -1.29 -10.43 -4.81
CA ASP A 57 -0.77 -10.39 -6.19
C ASP A 57 0.38 -9.37 -6.35
N ARG A 58 1.43 -9.53 -5.53
CA ARG A 58 2.77 -9.00 -5.87
C ARG A 58 3.75 -10.12 -6.17
N GLU A 59 3.30 -11.15 -6.88
CA GLU A 59 4.24 -11.98 -7.62
C GLU A 59 4.83 -11.13 -8.76
N LEU A 60 6.05 -10.67 -8.50
CA LEU A 60 7.00 -10.19 -9.49
C LEU A 60 7.33 -11.34 -10.46
N GLN A 61 6.72 -11.36 -11.64
CA GLN A 61 7.36 -11.87 -12.86
C GLN A 61 7.85 -10.70 -13.71
#